data_AF-A0A661RKA0-F1
#
_entry.id   AF-A0A661RKA0-F1
#
_cell.length_a   1.000
_cell.length_b   1.000
_cell.length_c   1.000
_cell.angle_alpha   90.00
_cell.angle_beta   90.00
_cell.angle_gamma   90.00
#
_symmetry.space_group_name_H-M   'P 1'
#
loop_
_entity.id
_entity.type
_entity.pdbx_description
1 polymer ?
#
loop_
_entity_poly.entity_id
_entity_poly.type
_entity_poly.pdbx_seq_one_letter_code
_entity_poly.pdbx_strand_id
1 'polypeptide(L)'
;MKCKICNIEYETISEVCPICDYCWYGSHLTPNEWKEKGLKLEQHKKRTWLYIMPPSAYEISCDKCSGEVEWSEYEHCVWCPKCQIDTPGNDGVFSGPMPIEVMEMFGVSLDKIDLKTGERLYMKVLEDKVVWEKGEA
;
A
#
# COMPACT_ATOMS: atom_id res chain seq x y z
N MET A 1 5.31 -13.68 22.72
CA MET A 1 5.45 -14.64 21.60
C MET A 1 6.38 -14.05 20.56
N LYS A 2 7.22 -14.82 19.85
CA LYS A 2 8.29 -14.29 18.98
C LYS A 2 8.04 -14.62 17.50
N CYS A 3 8.03 -13.61 16.63
CA CYS A 3 7.91 -13.83 15.18
C CYS A 3 9.19 -14.49 14.62
N LYS A 4 9.09 -15.56 13.82
CA LYS A 4 10.27 -16.22 13.24
C LYS A 4 10.93 -15.47 12.08
N ILE A 5 10.22 -14.50 11.50
CA ILE A 5 10.72 -13.69 10.37
C ILE A 5 11.41 -12.43 10.89
N CYS A 6 10.73 -11.63 11.73
CA CYS A 6 11.27 -10.37 12.25
C CYS A 6 11.83 -10.46 13.68
N ASN A 7 11.71 -11.60 14.36
CA ASN A 7 12.30 -11.88 15.68
C ASN A 7 11.82 -10.96 16.83
N ILE A 8 10.70 -10.25 16.65
CA ILE A 8 10.11 -9.34 17.65
C ILE A 8 9.12 -10.09 18.54
N GLU A 9 9.09 -9.70 19.82
CA GLU A 9 8.17 -10.22 20.82
C GLU A 9 6.89 -9.39 20.92
N TYR A 10 5.74 -10.05 21.02
CA TYR A 10 4.43 -9.40 21.17
C TYR A 10 3.50 -10.13 22.15
N GLU A 11 2.59 -9.36 22.73
CA GLU A 11 1.78 -9.73 23.91
C GLU A 11 0.42 -10.36 23.56
N THR A 12 -0.12 -10.13 22.36
CA THR A 12 -1.47 -10.62 21.96
C THR A 12 -1.45 -11.44 20.66
N ILE A 13 -2.33 -12.44 20.54
CA ILE A 13 -2.50 -13.21 19.31
C ILE A 13 -3.23 -12.31 18.30
N SER A 14 -2.51 -11.85 17.27
CA SER A 14 -3.11 -11.30 16.06
C SER A 14 -2.99 -12.33 14.94
N GLU A 15 -3.99 -12.38 14.06
CA GLU A 15 -4.03 -13.30 12.92
C GLU A 15 -2.83 -13.09 11.99
N VAL A 16 -2.26 -11.88 11.97
CA VAL A 16 -1.12 -11.51 11.15
C VAL A 16 -0.11 -10.72 12.00
N CYS A 17 1.19 -11.01 11.88
CA CYS A 17 2.22 -10.22 12.57
C CYS A 17 2.19 -8.74 12.11
N PRO A 18 1.95 -7.78 13.02
CA PRO A 18 1.67 -6.38 12.66
C PRO A 18 2.89 -5.59 12.14
N ILE A 19 4.04 -6.24 12.02
CA ILE A 19 5.30 -5.60 11.60
C ILE A 19 5.73 -6.07 10.22
N CYS A 20 5.43 -7.33 9.86
CA CYS A 20 5.84 -7.86 8.57
C CYS A 20 4.67 -8.35 7.72
N ASP A 21 3.44 -8.35 8.21
CA ASP A 21 2.24 -8.83 7.52
C ASP A 21 2.28 -10.29 6.97
N TYR A 22 3.40 -11.01 7.16
CA TYR A 22 3.63 -12.33 6.55
C TYR A 22 3.53 -13.52 7.51
N CYS A 23 3.52 -13.31 8.83
CA CYS A 23 3.51 -14.42 9.78
C CYS A 23 2.08 -14.72 10.25
N TRP A 24 1.41 -15.69 9.61
CA TRP A 24 0.13 -16.24 10.04
C TRP A 24 0.35 -17.29 11.12
N TYR A 25 -0.28 -17.13 12.29
CA TYR A 25 -0.25 -18.14 13.35
C TYR A 25 -1.13 -19.33 12.92
N GLY A 26 -0.54 -20.36 12.32
CA GLY A 26 -1.30 -21.58 12.03
C GLY A 26 -0.70 -22.66 11.14
N SER A 27 0.46 -22.47 10.50
CA SER A 27 1.10 -23.58 9.79
C SER A 27 2.44 -23.92 10.42
N HIS A 28 2.53 -25.12 10.99
CA HIS A 28 3.78 -25.76 11.39
C HIS A 28 4.60 -26.25 10.17
N LEU A 29 4.21 -25.86 8.96
CA LEU A 29 4.68 -26.44 7.72
C LEU A 29 5.62 -25.45 7.01
N THR A 30 6.83 -25.92 6.74
CA THR A 30 7.82 -25.26 5.89
C THR A 30 7.34 -25.20 4.44
N PRO A 31 7.81 -24.24 3.62
CA PRO A 31 7.37 -24.08 2.22
C PRO A 31 7.43 -25.36 1.35
N ASN A 32 8.30 -26.32 1.68
CA ASN A 32 8.38 -27.60 1.00
C ASN A 32 7.26 -28.59 1.42
N GLU A 33 6.86 -28.58 2.70
CA GLU A 33 5.75 -29.40 3.21
C GLU A 33 4.38 -28.95 2.68
N TRP A 34 4.26 -27.68 2.25
CA TRP A 34 3.09 -27.17 1.52
C TRP A 34 2.96 -27.78 0.12
N LYS A 35 4.07 -27.96 -0.60
CA LYS A 35 4.08 -28.61 -1.93
C LYS A 35 3.70 -30.08 -1.86
N GLU A 36 4.18 -30.80 -0.86
CA GLU A 36 3.93 -32.24 -0.72
C GLU A 36 2.48 -32.57 -0.34
N LYS A 37 1.78 -31.68 0.37
CA LYS A 37 0.38 -31.86 0.79
C LYS A 37 -0.67 -31.34 -0.20
N GLY A 38 -0.26 -30.81 -1.35
CA GLY A 38 -1.17 -30.33 -2.40
C GLY A 38 -2.02 -29.11 -2.01
N LEU A 39 -1.69 -28.42 -0.92
CA LEU A 39 -2.38 -27.20 -0.47
C LEU A 39 -1.77 -26.00 -1.20
N LYS A 40 -2.52 -25.44 -2.16
CA LYS A 40 -2.12 -24.22 -2.89
C LYS A 40 -2.07 -23.03 -1.93
N LEU A 41 -1.01 -22.24 -2.04
CA LEU A 41 -0.86 -20.95 -1.36
C LEU A 41 -2.08 -20.06 -1.67
N GLU A 42 -2.62 -19.50 -0.58
CA GLU A 42 -3.50 -18.33 -0.51
C GLU A 42 -4.95 -18.51 -0.97
N GLN A 43 -5.86 -18.50 0.01
CA GLN A 43 -7.27 -18.18 -0.20
C GLN A 43 -7.35 -16.67 -0.49
N HIS A 44 -7.04 -16.28 -1.72
CA HIS A 44 -7.26 -14.91 -2.17
C HIS A 44 -8.74 -14.55 -1.95
N LYS A 45 -8.99 -13.48 -1.19
CA LYS A 45 -10.34 -13.01 -0.93
C LYS A 45 -10.89 -12.33 -2.18
N LYS A 46 -12.03 -12.81 -2.68
CA LYS A 46 -12.71 -12.19 -3.83
C LYS A 46 -13.21 -10.81 -3.46
N ARG A 47 -13.05 -9.83 -4.36
CA ARG A 47 -13.60 -8.48 -4.20
C ARG A 47 -15.11 -8.52 -4.31
N THR A 48 -15.76 -7.61 -3.60
CA THR A 48 -17.20 -7.30 -3.73
C THR A 48 -17.45 -5.98 -4.48
N TRP A 49 -16.38 -5.37 -4.99
CA TRP A 49 -16.34 -4.06 -5.61
C TRP A 49 -15.38 -4.09 -6.81
N LEU A 50 -15.51 -3.11 -7.71
CA LEU A 50 -14.67 -2.99 -8.90
C LEU A 50 -14.10 -1.57 -9.02
N TYR A 51 -12.93 -1.45 -9.62
CA TYR A 51 -12.38 -0.17 -10.04
C TYR A 51 -13.00 0.25 -11.38
N ILE A 52 -13.34 1.52 -11.50
CA ILE A 52 -13.95 2.07 -12.73
C ILE A 52 -12.89 2.30 -13.81
N MET A 53 -11.69 2.69 -13.39
CA MET A 53 -10.56 2.96 -14.29
C MET A 53 -9.63 1.73 -14.37
N PRO A 54 -8.97 1.48 -15.52
CA PRO A 54 -8.00 0.39 -15.64
C PRO A 54 -6.76 0.63 -14.74
N PRO A 55 -6.00 -0.43 -14.39
CA PRO A 55 -4.78 -0.27 -13.58
C PRO A 55 -3.77 0.71 -14.18
N SER A 56 -3.69 0.77 -15.51
CA SER A 56 -2.80 1.69 -16.24
C SER A 56 -3.08 3.16 -15.97
N ALA A 57 -4.32 3.53 -15.63
CA ALA A 57 -4.66 4.91 -15.23
C ALA A 57 -4.02 5.32 -13.89
N TYR A 58 -3.59 4.34 -13.10
CA TYR A 58 -2.89 4.51 -11.84
C TYR A 58 -1.40 4.13 -11.96
N GLU A 59 -0.87 4.02 -13.19
CA GLU A 59 0.50 3.60 -13.46
C GLU A 59 0.86 2.22 -12.84
N ILE A 60 -0.17 1.40 -12.63
CA ILE A 60 0.00 0.05 -12.09
C ILE A 60 0.41 -0.91 -13.21
N SER A 61 1.41 -1.74 -12.95
CA SER A 61 2.03 -2.70 -13.85
C SER A 61 2.43 -3.97 -13.10
N CYS A 62 2.79 -5.02 -13.84
CA CYS A 62 3.22 -6.28 -13.24
C CYS A 62 4.59 -6.12 -12.55
N ASP A 63 4.71 -6.52 -11.29
CA ASP A 63 5.97 -6.52 -10.53
C ASP A 63 7.01 -7.52 -11.05
N LYS A 64 6.60 -8.49 -11.86
CA LYS A 64 7.50 -9.53 -12.42
C LYS A 64 8.02 -9.19 -13.82
N CYS A 65 7.15 -8.69 -14.70
CA CYS A 65 7.49 -8.45 -16.10
C CYS A 65 7.34 -7.00 -16.55
N SER A 66 6.95 -6.09 -15.65
CA SER A 66 6.65 -4.68 -15.95
C SER A 66 5.68 -4.50 -17.12
N GLY A 67 4.82 -5.50 -17.32
CA GLY A 67 3.83 -5.53 -18.39
C GLY A 67 2.53 -4.86 -17.96
N GLU A 68 1.67 -4.63 -18.94
CA GLU A 68 0.29 -4.22 -18.71
C GLU A 68 -0.47 -5.29 -17.92
N VAL A 69 -1.36 -4.84 -17.04
CA VAL A 69 -2.12 -5.69 -16.12
C VAL A 69 -3.60 -5.30 -16.13
N GLU A 70 -4.41 -6.24 -15.67
CA GLU A 70 -5.84 -6.08 -15.46
C GLU A 70 -6.16 -6.19 -13.97
N TRP A 71 -7.31 -5.67 -13.56
CA TRP A 71 -7.75 -5.89 -12.18
C TRP A 71 -8.09 -7.35 -11.96
N SER A 72 -7.43 -7.97 -10.97
CA SER A 72 -7.77 -9.32 -10.52
C SER A 72 -9.18 -9.35 -9.90
N GLU A 73 -9.82 -10.52 -9.87
CA GLU A 73 -11.03 -10.72 -9.05
C GLU A 73 -10.74 -10.73 -7.54
N TYR A 74 -9.46 -10.80 -7.17
CA TYR A 74 -8.98 -10.92 -5.80
C TYR A 74 -8.49 -9.59 -5.23
N GLU A 75 -8.75 -9.33 -3.96
CA GLU A 75 -8.26 -8.15 -3.23
C GLU A 75 -6.73 -8.08 -3.28
N HIS A 76 -6.18 -6.86 -3.38
CA HIS A 76 -4.73 -6.57 -3.41
C HIS A 76 -3.93 -7.27 -4.53
N CYS A 77 -4.58 -7.69 -5.61
CA CYS A 77 -3.93 -8.35 -6.75
C CYS A 77 -4.23 -7.64 -8.07
N VAL A 78 -3.37 -7.85 -9.05
CA VAL A 78 -3.61 -7.57 -10.47
C VAL A 78 -3.35 -8.84 -11.25
N TRP A 79 -4.15 -9.07 -12.29
CA TRP A 79 -3.94 -10.16 -13.22
C TRP A 79 -2.94 -9.72 -14.28
N CYS A 80 -1.88 -10.50 -14.49
CA CYS A 80 -0.92 -10.25 -15.56
C CYS A 80 -1.18 -11.22 -16.74
N PRO A 81 -1.68 -10.75 -17.90
CA PRO A 81 -1.92 -11.62 -19.06
C PRO A 81 -0.65 -12.27 -19.61
N LYS A 82 0.52 -11.63 -19.45
CA LYS A 82 1.81 -12.15 -19.91
C LYS A 82 2.35 -13.25 -19.00
N CYS A 83 2.23 -13.09 -17.68
CA CYS A 83 2.72 -14.07 -16.71
C CYS A 83 1.68 -15.14 -16.34
N GLN A 84 0.41 -14.91 -16.66
CA GLN A 84 -0.72 -15.76 -16.29
C GLN A 84 -0.81 -16.04 -14.79
N ILE A 85 -0.59 -15.01 -13.99
CA ILE A 85 -0.66 -15.07 -12.52
C ILE A 85 -1.40 -13.84 -11.98
N ASP A 86 -2.07 -14.03 -10.85
CA ASP A 86 -2.42 -12.96 -9.95
C ASP A 86 -1.18 -12.58 -9.12
N THR A 87 -0.87 -11.29 -9.09
CA THR A 87 0.32 -10.77 -8.40
C THR A 87 -0.02 -9.42 -7.77
N PRO A 88 0.69 -8.95 -6.73
CA PRO A 88 0.40 -7.65 -6.12
C PRO A 88 0.52 -6.48 -7.11
N GLY A 89 1.35 -6.62 -8.15
CA GLY A 89 1.70 -5.52 -9.04
C GLY A 89 2.70 -4.57 -8.39
N ASN A 90 3.03 -3.48 -9.07
CA ASN A 90 3.65 -2.33 -8.43
C ASN A 90 2.56 -1.45 -7.77
N ASP A 91 2.98 -0.56 -6.89
CA ASP A 91 2.10 0.35 -6.16
C ASP A 91 1.62 1.56 -6.99
N GLY A 92 2.05 1.66 -8.26
CA GLY A 92 1.66 2.73 -9.18
C GLY A 92 1.93 4.14 -8.63
N VAL A 93 1.05 5.10 -8.96
CA VAL A 93 1.14 6.50 -8.49
C VAL A 93 1.11 6.62 -6.96
N PHE A 94 0.60 5.61 -6.26
CA PHE A 94 0.42 5.63 -4.82
C PHE A 94 1.70 5.28 -4.04
N SER A 95 2.75 4.80 -4.71
CA SER A 95 4.09 4.65 -4.10
C SER A 95 4.96 5.91 -4.15
N GLY A 96 4.59 6.87 -4.99
CA GLY A 96 5.33 8.11 -5.14
C GLY A 96 5.01 9.12 -4.03
N PRO A 97 5.87 10.12 -3.81
CA PRO A 97 5.46 11.31 -3.07
C PRO A 97 4.24 11.91 -3.77
N MET A 98 3.13 12.06 -3.04
CA MET A 98 1.91 12.65 -3.59
C MET A 98 2.15 14.15 -3.82
N PRO A 99 1.90 14.69 -5.04
CA PRO A 99 2.05 16.12 -5.29
C PRO A 99 1.19 16.95 -4.34
N ILE A 100 1.67 18.14 -3.96
CA ILE A 100 0.99 19.04 -3.02
C ILE A 100 -0.41 19.40 -3.54
N GLU A 101 -0.52 19.66 -4.84
CA GLU A 101 -1.76 20.03 -5.51
C GLU A 101 -2.79 18.89 -5.45
N VAL A 102 -2.33 17.64 -5.54
CA VAL A 102 -3.19 16.45 -5.42
C VAL A 102 -3.66 16.30 -3.97
N MET A 103 -2.80 16.55 -2.98
CA MET A 103 -3.21 16.60 -1.57
C MET A 103 -4.32 17.63 -1.32
N GLU A 104 -4.19 18.83 -1.89
CA GLU A 104 -5.20 19.89 -1.78
C GLU A 104 -6.53 19.47 -2.42
N MET A 105 -6.51 18.79 -3.57
CA MET A 105 -7.73 18.24 -4.20
C MET A 105 -8.45 17.21 -3.31
N PHE A 106 -7.70 16.46 -2.50
CA PHE A 106 -8.26 15.55 -1.49
C PHE A 106 -8.69 16.26 -0.19
N GLY A 107 -8.62 17.59 -0.14
CA GLY A 107 -8.97 18.38 1.03
C GLY A 107 -7.92 18.32 2.15
N VAL A 108 -6.71 17.84 1.85
CA VAL A 108 -5.60 17.80 2.80
C VAL A 108 -4.85 19.13 2.72
N SER A 109 -4.72 19.83 3.84
CA SER A 109 -3.92 21.05 3.97
C SER A 109 -2.58 20.74 4.64
N LEU A 110 -1.49 21.22 4.04
CA LEU A 110 -0.13 21.14 4.59
C LEU A 110 0.28 22.40 5.36
N ASP A 111 -0.70 23.23 5.72
CA ASP A 111 -0.49 24.41 6.55
C ASP A 111 -0.13 24.02 7.98
N LYS A 112 0.63 24.90 8.64
CA LYS A 112 0.98 24.72 10.04
C LYS A 112 0.05 25.53 10.93
N ILE A 113 -0.20 25.03 12.12
CA ILE A 113 -0.85 25.79 13.18
C ILE A 113 0.22 26.07 14.24
N ASP A 114 0.46 27.34 14.53
CA ASP A 114 1.28 27.72 15.69
C ASP A 114 0.43 27.49 16.95
N LEU A 115 0.83 26.52 17.78
CA LEU A 115 0.07 26.15 18.98
C LEU A 115 0.10 27.23 20.07
N LYS A 116 1.05 28.16 20.04
CA LYS A 116 1.14 29.25 21.02
C LYS A 116 0.20 30.39 20.69
N THR A 117 0.09 30.75 19.41
CA THR A 117 -0.75 31.85 18.94
C THR A 117 -2.11 31.40 18.44
N GLY A 118 -2.27 30.12 18.11
CA GLY A 118 -3.45 29.56 17.45
C GLY A 118 -3.56 29.95 15.97
N GLU A 119 -2.56 30.64 15.42
CA GLU A 119 -2.61 31.14 14.05
C GLU A 119 -2.20 30.07 13.03
N ARG A 120 -2.88 30.08 11.89
CA ARG A 120 -2.55 29.27 10.72
C ARG A 120 -1.43 29.95 9.93
N LEU A 121 -0.39 29.19 9.62
CA LEU A 121 0.71 29.57 8.74
C LEU A 121 0.52 28.85 7.42
N TYR A 122 0.31 29.62 6.35
CA TYR A 122 0.04 29.09 5.02
C TYR A 122 1.33 28.63 4.38
N MET A 123 1.31 27.41 3.86
CA MET A 123 2.41 26.84 3.11
C MET A 123 2.52 27.53 1.76
N LYS A 124 3.73 27.94 1.39
CA LYS A 124 4.05 28.48 0.06
C LYS A 124 5.26 27.75 -0.50
N VAL A 125 5.21 27.44 -1.78
CA VAL A 125 6.36 26.93 -2.54
C VAL A 125 7.01 28.12 -3.24
N LEU A 126 8.21 28.49 -2.79
CA LEU A 126 9.03 29.54 -3.39
C LEU A 126 10.23 28.89 -4.04
N GLU A 127 10.21 28.82 -5.38
CA GLU A 127 11.24 28.15 -6.18
C GLU A 127 11.46 26.72 -5.67
N ASP A 128 12.57 26.47 -4.98
CA ASP A 128 12.99 25.15 -4.49
C ASP A 128 12.74 24.96 -2.98
N LYS A 129 12.04 25.89 -2.33
CA LYS A 129 11.85 25.91 -0.88
C LYS A 129 10.38 25.97 -0.50
N VAL A 130 10.04 25.21 0.53
CA VAL A 130 8.74 25.29 1.20
C VAL A 130 8.88 26.20 2.41
N VAL A 131 8.11 27.28 2.43
CA VAL A 131 8.04 28.24 3.55
C VAL A 131 6.63 28.28 4.12
N TRP A 132 6.51 28.66 5.38
CA TRP A 132 5.23 28.88 6.04
C TRP A 132 5.18 30.32 6.54
N GLU A 133 4.23 31.08 6.03
CA GLU A 133 4.11 32.50 6.32
C GLU A 133 2.72 32.83 6.83
N LYS A 134 2.62 33.91 7.61
CA LYS A 134 1.34 34.52 7.92
C LYS A 134 0.81 35.16 6.63
N GLY A 135 -0.41 34.82 6.25
CA GLY A 135 -1.06 35.34 5.05
C GLY A 135 -2.58 35.25 5.18
N GLU A 136 -3.28 35.93 4.28
CA GLU A 136 -4.70 35.72 4.07
C GLU A 136 -4.88 34.69 2.96
N ALA A 137 -5.93 33.86 3.08
CA ALA A 137 -6.26 32.79 2.15
C ALA A 137 -6.57 33.30 0.73
#